data_AF-A0A3Q0CJL5-F1
#
_entry.id   AF-A0A3Q0CJL5-F1
#
_cell.length_a   1.000
_cell.length_b   1.000
_cell.length_c   1.000
_cell.angle_alpha   90.00
_cell.angle_beta   90.00
_cell.angle_gamma   90.00
#
_symmetry.space_group_name_H-M   'P 1'
#
loop_
_entity.id
_entity.type
_entity.pdbx_description
1 polymer ?
#
loop_
_entity_poly.entity_id
_entity_poly.type
_entity_poly.pdbx_seq_one_letter_code
_entity_poly.pdbx_strand_id
1 'polypeptide(L)'
;MFLAALHVASQPWNRFLLFTLLDAGENSFLRPEILRLMTMFVQYRSSNILSGEEVGRILQGAALADLSTLPNDTLQALHGFFLQVQSSGLLTDRKTIQALQASLEGLCSSAFPARSPLQDMLCLGGVSVSLSHIRD
;
A
#
# COMPACT_ATOMS: atom_id res chain seq x y z
N MET A 1 13.75 6.84 19.13
CA MET A 1 12.58 7.48 18.47
C MET A 1 11.57 6.45 17.91
N PHE A 2 12.00 5.26 17.47
CA PHE A 2 11.14 4.20 16.93
C PHE A 2 9.97 3.71 17.80
N LEU A 3 10.12 3.67 19.13
CA LEU A 3 9.06 3.18 20.03
C LEU A 3 7.83 4.11 20.08
N ALA A 4 8.02 5.43 19.93
CA ALA A 4 6.91 6.38 19.90
C ALA A 4 6.11 6.28 18.60
N ALA A 5 6.81 6.12 17.46
CA ALA A 5 6.17 5.93 16.17
C ALA A 5 5.34 4.63 16.13
N LEU A 6 5.88 3.52 16.65
CA LEU A 6 5.14 2.27 16.75
C LEU A 6 3.93 2.37 17.69
N HIS A 7 4.09 3.04 18.84
CA HIS A 7 3.01 3.23 19.81
C HIS A 7 1.87 4.11 19.27
N VAL A 8 2.20 5.20 18.58
CA VAL A 8 1.21 6.05 17.91
C VAL A 8 0.54 5.27 16.79
N ALA A 9 1.31 4.53 15.97
CA ALA A 9 0.80 3.72 14.87
C ALA A 9 -0.17 2.63 15.36
N SER A 10 0.12 1.99 16.50
CA SER A 10 -0.69 0.91 17.09
C SER A 10 -1.90 1.37 17.93
N GLN A 11 -2.21 2.66 17.95
CA GLN A 11 -3.44 3.14 18.60
C GLN A 11 -4.70 2.61 17.89
N PRO A 12 -5.77 2.25 18.63
CA PRO A 12 -7.02 1.73 18.06
C PRO A 12 -7.64 2.64 16.99
N TRP A 13 -7.43 3.96 17.14
CA TRP A 13 -7.92 4.97 16.20
C TRP A 13 -7.30 4.89 14.81
N ASN A 14 -6.05 4.46 14.67
CA ASN A 14 -5.43 4.29 13.35
C ASN A 14 -5.99 3.08 12.62
N ARG A 15 -6.26 2.00 13.36
CA ARG A 15 -6.94 0.82 12.82
C ARG A 15 -8.34 1.22 12.33
N PHE A 16 -9.09 1.97 13.13
CA PHE A 16 -10.39 2.50 12.73
C PHE A 16 -10.31 3.35 11.45
N LEU A 17 -9.40 4.34 11.40
CA LEU A 17 -9.22 5.20 10.22
C LEU A 17 -8.83 4.41 8.97
N LEU A 18 -7.94 3.42 9.10
CA LEU A 18 -7.57 2.55 7.99
C LEU A 18 -8.80 1.79 7.48
N PHE A 19 -9.58 1.17 8.38
CA PHE A 19 -10.79 0.45 7.98
C PHE A 19 -11.84 1.37 7.36
N THR A 20 -12.06 2.57 7.89
CA THR A 20 -12.97 3.55 7.29
C THR A 20 -12.52 3.96 5.90
N LEU A 21 -11.20 4.12 5.67
CA LEU A 21 -10.64 4.45 4.37
C LEU A 21 -10.73 3.28 3.37
N LEU A 22 -10.58 2.05 3.85
CA LEU A 22 -10.71 0.82 3.05
C LEU A 22 -12.17 0.46 2.73
N ASP A 23 -13.12 0.94 3.54
CA ASP A 23 -14.57 0.69 3.40
C ASP A 23 -15.32 1.86 2.76
N ALA A 24 -14.62 2.94 2.36
CA ALA A 24 -15.22 4.15 1.80
C ALA A 24 -15.84 3.99 0.38
N GLY A 25 -15.96 2.74 -0.10
CA GLY A 25 -16.50 2.38 -1.41
C GLY A 25 -15.72 1.24 -2.06
N GLU A 26 -16.28 0.68 -3.15
CA GLU A 26 -15.61 -0.34 -3.95
C GLU A 26 -14.21 0.11 -4.38
N ASN A 27 -13.21 -0.73 -4.13
CA ASN A 27 -11.81 -0.47 -4.48
C ASN A 27 -11.23 0.84 -3.91
N SER A 28 -11.84 1.41 -2.86
CA SER A 28 -11.33 2.62 -2.20
C SER A 28 -9.88 2.46 -1.71
N PHE A 29 -9.49 1.23 -1.34
CA PHE A 29 -8.12 0.85 -1.00
C PHE A 29 -7.09 1.05 -2.13
N LEU A 30 -7.51 1.16 -3.40
CA LEU A 30 -6.65 1.43 -4.55
C LEU A 30 -6.29 2.92 -4.71
N ARG A 31 -6.67 3.79 -3.76
CA ARG A 31 -6.13 5.16 -3.76
C ARG A 31 -4.62 5.12 -3.52
N PRO A 32 -3.81 5.86 -4.30
CA PRO A 32 -2.36 5.82 -4.20
C PRO A 32 -1.85 6.09 -2.78
N GLU A 33 -2.48 7.02 -2.06
CA GLU A 33 -2.12 7.40 -0.69
C GLU A 33 -2.37 6.26 0.30
N ILE A 34 -3.46 5.52 0.12
CA ILE A 34 -3.78 4.37 0.97
C ILE A 34 -2.79 3.24 0.71
N LEU A 35 -2.49 2.94 -0.56
CA LEU A 35 -1.47 1.97 -0.96
C LEU A 35 -0.08 2.32 -0.41
N ARG A 36 0.33 3.59 -0.49
CA ARG A 36 1.59 4.08 0.10
C ARG A 36 1.60 3.92 1.62
N LEU A 37 0.51 4.25 2.31
CA LEU A 37 0.41 4.05 3.76
C LEU A 37 0.51 2.57 4.14
N MET A 38 -0.21 1.70 3.44
CA MET A 38 -0.18 0.25 3.68
C MET A 38 1.22 -0.33 3.42
N THR A 39 1.90 0.15 2.38
CA THR A 39 3.30 -0.21 2.07
C THR A 39 4.21 0.08 3.26
N MET A 40 4.05 1.25 3.89
CA MET A 40 4.81 1.62 5.10
C MET A 40 4.51 0.67 6.27
N PHE A 41 3.25 0.31 6.51
CA PHE A 41 2.91 -0.64 7.58
C PHE A 41 3.55 -2.03 7.36
N VAL A 42 3.58 -2.50 6.11
CA VAL A 42 4.27 -3.74 5.75
C VAL A 42 5.77 -3.61 5.96
N GLN A 43 6.38 -2.52 5.47
CA GLN A 43 7.82 -2.25 5.60
C GLN A 43 8.29 -2.23 7.06
N TYR A 44 7.52 -1.59 7.95
CA TYR A 44 7.83 -1.50 9.37
C TYR A 44 7.27 -2.65 10.21
N ARG A 45 6.82 -3.74 9.57
CA ARG A 45 6.28 -4.96 10.21
C ARG A 45 5.25 -4.66 11.31
N SER A 46 4.37 -3.69 11.06
CA SER A 46 3.34 -3.29 12.01
C SER A 46 2.14 -4.24 11.95
N SER A 47 2.33 -5.50 12.34
CA SER A 47 1.32 -6.56 12.28
C SER A 47 0.08 -6.29 13.14
N ASN A 48 0.18 -5.41 14.13
CA ASN A 48 -0.94 -4.97 14.96
C ASN A 48 -1.93 -4.07 14.20
N ILE A 49 -1.50 -3.47 13.09
CA ILE A 49 -2.27 -2.52 12.28
C ILE A 49 -2.72 -3.18 10.98
N LEU A 50 -1.80 -3.89 10.30
CA LEU A 50 -2.06 -4.57 9.05
C LEU A 50 -1.54 -6.02 9.12
N SER A 51 -2.45 -6.95 9.33
CA SER A 51 -2.21 -8.38 9.41
C SER A 51 -2.04 -9.02 8.03
N GLY A 52 -1.41 -10.21 7.99
CA GLY A 52 -1.26 -10.97 6.74
C GLY A 52 -2.59 -11.33 6.07
N GLU A 53 -3.65 -11.56 6.84
CA GLU A 53 -4.99 -11.80 6.28
C GLU A 53 -5.55 -10.55 5.59
N GLU A 54 -5.41 -9.38 6.21
CA GLU A 54 -5.84 -8.10 5.63
C GLU A 54 -5.06 -7.80 4.35
N VAL A 55 -3.74 -8.02 4.36
CA VAL A 55 -2.88 -7.92 3.15
C VAL A 55 -3.37 -8.87 2.06
N GLY A 56 -3.68 -10.13 2.39
CA GLY A 56 -4.21 -11.10 1.45
C GLY A 56 -5.51 -10.65 0.80
N ARG A 57 -6.45 -10.12 1.59
CA ARG A 57 -7.74 -9.58 1.08
C ARG A 57 -7.53 -8.38 0.15
N ILE A 58 -6.60 -7.49 0.48
CA ILE A 58 -6.26 -6.33 -0.37
C ILE A 58 -5.69 -6.79 -1.72
N LEU A 59 -4.75 -7.75 -1.71
CA LEU A 59 -4.17 -8.28 -2.95
C LEU A 59 -5.20 -9.03 -3.80
N GLN A 60 -6.10 -9.78 -3.16
CA GLN A 60 -7.20 -10.44 -3.85
C GLN A 60 -8.15 -9.41 -4.48
N GLY A 61 -8.53 -8.37 -3.73
CA GLY A 61 -9.33 -7.26 -4.24
C GLY A 61 -8.66 -6.57 -5.43
N ALA A 62 -7.36 -6.31 -5.34
CA ALA A 62 -6.58 -5.72 -6.44
C ALA A 62 -6.55 -6.63 -7.68
N ALA A 63 -6.45 -7.95 -7.51
CA ALA A 63 -6.46 -8.90 -8.62
C ALA A 63 -7.83 -9.01 -9.32
N LEU A 64 -8.92 -8.69 -8.60
CA LEU A 64 -10.27 -8.64 -9.14
C LEU A 64 -10.63 -7.27 -9.74
N ALA A 65 -9.88 -6.23 -9.40
CA ALA A 65 -10.09 -4.89 -9.94
C ALA A 65 -9.56 -4.79 -11.38
N ASP A 66 -10.25 -3.98 -12.18
CA ASP A 66 -9.78 -3.69 -13.54
C ASP A 66 -8.61 -2.70 -13.52
N LEU A 67 -7.40 -3.24 -13.42
CA LEU A 67 -6.16 -2.48 -13.36
C LEU A 67 -5.94 -1.56 -14.58
N SER A 68 -6.55 -1.86 -15.73
CA SER A 68 -6.40 -1.06 -16.95
C SER A 68 -7.07 0.32 -16.87
N THR A 69 -8.05 0.45 -15.97
CA THR A 69 -8.78 1.71 -15.73
C THR A 69 -8.13 2.59 -14.66
N LEU A 70 -7.13 2.07 -13.95
CA LEU A 70 -6.48 2.77 -12.85
C LEU A 70 -5.48 3.81 -13.35
N PRO A 71 -5.36 4.95 -12.66
CA PRO A 71 -4.35 5.95 -12.98
C PRO A 71 -2.95 5.40 -12.70
N ASN A 72 -1.95 5.90 -13.43
CA ASN A 72 -0.57 5.41 -13.34
C ASN A 72 0.02 5.53 -11.92
N ASP A 73 -0.33 6.57 -11.17
CA ASP A 73 0.15 6.74 -9.78
C ASP A 73 -0.43 5.65 -8.84
N THR A 74 -1.67 5.21 -9.07
CA THR A 74 -2.25 4.05 -8.36
C THR A 74 -1.51 2.77 -8.72
N LEU A 75 -1.25 2.54 -10.02
CA LEU A 75 -0.52 1.35 -10.48
C LEU A 75 0.90 1.30 -9.90
N GLN A 76 1.59 2.44 -9.85
CA GLN A 76 2.91 2.55 -9.24
C GLN A 76 2.86 2.27 -7.74
N ALA A 77 1.90 2.85 -7.02
CA ALA A 77 1.73 2.61 -5.59
C ALA A 77 1.37 1.15 -5.29
N LEU A 78 0.53 0.52 -6.13
CA LEU A 78 0.14 -0.87 -6.01
C LEU A 78 1.32 -1.81 -6.28
N HIS A 79 2.12 -1.52 -7.30
CA HIS A 79 3.35 -2.26 -7.58
C HIS A 79 4.36 -2.15 -6.44
N GLY A 80 4.55 -0.95 -5.89
CA GLY A 80 5.40 -0.72 -4.71
C GLY A 80 4.91 -1.51 -3.48
N PHE A 81 3.60 -1.49 -3.21
CA PHE A 81 2.98 -2.28 -2.16
C PHE A 81 3.22 -3.78 -2.36
N PHE A 82 2.99 -4.29 -3.58
CA PHE A 82 3.16 -5.69 -3.92
C PHE A 82 4.60 -6.17 -3.72
N LEU A 83 5.59 -5.40 -4.18
CA LEU A 83 7.01 -5.71 -3.96
C LEU A 83 7.37 -5.71 -2.47
N GLN A 84 6.85 -4.75 -1.71
CA GLN A 84 7.10 -4.69 -0.27
C GLN A 84 6.51 -5.91 0.46
N VAL A 85 5.31 -6.34 0.09
CA VAL A 85 4.68 -7.55 0.64
C VAL A 85 5.48 -8.81 0.28
N GLN A 86 5.97 -8.93 -0.98
CA GLN A 86 6.87 -10.01 -1.40
C GLN A 86 8.12 -10.08 -0.52
N SER A 87 8.80 -8.94 -0.34
CA SER A 87 10.03 -8.88 0.46
C SER A 87 9.82 -9.20 1.94
N SER A 88 8.61 -8.97 2.45
CA SER A 88 8.27 -9.16 3.87
C SER A 88 7.77 -10.58 4.18
N GLY A 89 7.60 -11.44 3.17
CA GLY A 89 7.16 -12.83 3.34
C GLY A 89 5.70 -13.01 3.79
N LEU A 90 4.86 -11.97 3.65
CA LEU A 90 3.44 -12.00 4.04
C LEU A 90 2.52 -12.65 2.99
N LEU A 91 3.11 -13.23 1.95
CA LEU A 91 2.40 -13.80 0.82
C LEU A 91 2.00 -15.25 1.04
N THR A 92 0.69 -15.50 1.06
CA THR A 92 0.13 -16.83 1.33
C THR A 92 -0.54 -17.48 0.11
N ASP A 93 -1.10 -16.72 -0.84
CA ASP A 93 -1.78 -17.26 -2.03
C ASP A 93 -1.00 -17.04 -3.34
N ARG A 94 -0.27 -18.09 -3.76
CA ARG A 94 0.54 -18.09 -4.99
C ARG A 94 -0.25 -17.79 -6.26
N LYS A 95 -1.53 -18.16 -6.36
CA LYS A 95 -2.29 -18.01 -7.61
C LYS A 95 -2.69 -16.54 -7.82
N THR A 96 -3.19 -15.88 -6.79
CA THR A 96 -3.53 -14.45 -6.84
C THR A 96 -2.29 -13.59 -7.07
N ILE A 97 -1.16 -13.97 -6.47
CA ILE A 97 0.14 -13.30 -6.65
C ILE A 97 0.60 -13.36 -8.10
N GLN A 98 0.58 -14.54 -8.72
CA GLN A 98 1.02 -14.69 -10.11
C GLN A 98 0.12 -13.95 -11.09
N ALA A 99 -1.20 -13.99 -10.88
CA ALA A 99 -2.14 -13.23 -11.70
C ALA A 99 -1.89 -11.72 -11.60
N LEU A 100 -1.76 -11.21 -10.37
CA LEU A 100 -1.52 -9.79 -10.12
C LEU A 100 -0.15 -9.33 -10.67
N GLN A 101 0.89 -10.15 -10.51
CA GLN A 101 2.22 -9.87 -11.05
C GLN A 101 2.19 -9.76 -12.58
N ALA A 102 1.58 -10.71 -13.28
CA ALA A 102 1.49 -10.69 -14.73
C ALA A 102 0.71 -9.46 -15.24
N SER A 103 -0.39 -9.10 -14.57
CA SER A 103 -1.17 -7.91 -14.91
C SER A 103 -0.39 -6.62 -14.65
N LEU A 104 0.34 -6.52 -13.53
CA LEU A 104 1.16 -5.35 -13.23
C LEU A 104 2.34 -5.23 -14.20
N GLU A 105 3.12 -6.28 -14.46
CA GLU A 105 4.27 -6.25 -15.36
C GLU A 105 3.88 -5.84 -16.79
N GLY A 106 2.72 -6.29 -17.28
CA GLY A 106 2.18 -5.89 -18.58
C GLY A 106 1.82 -4.40 -18.67
N LEU A 107 1.35 -3.81 -17.58
CA LEU A 107 0.95 -2.39 -17.51
C LEU A 107 2.11 -1.46 -17.15
N CYS A 108 3.06 -1.94 -16.35
CA CYS A 108 4.21 -1.21 -15.81
C CYS A 108 5.39 -1.10 -16.78
N SER A 109 5.40 -1.91 -17.85
CA SER A 109 6.45 -1.88 -18.89
C SER A 109 6.48 -0.55 -19.67
N SER A 110 5.44 0.27 -19.57
CA SER A 110 5.42 1.64 -20.09
C SER A 110 6.02 2.61 -19.07
N ALA A 111 7.36 2.70 -19.06
CA ALA A 111 8.20 3.68 -18.39
C ALA A 111 7.54 4.45 -17.22
N PHE A 112 7.61 3.91 -16.00
CA PHE A 112 7.37 4.73 -14.82
C PHE A 112 8.36 5.91 -14.82
N PRO A 113 7.88 7.16 -14.80
CA PRO A 113 8.77 8.30 -14.72
C PRO A 113 9.59 8.21 -13.42
N ALA A 114 10.85 8.62 -13.50
CA ALA A 114 11.74 8.68 -12.35
C ALA A 114 11.06 9.40 -11.18
N ARG A 115 11.13 8.75 -10.01
CA ARG A 115 10.59 9.15 -8.71
C ARG A 115 10.61 10.67 -8.54
N SER A 116 9.44 11.31 -8.58
CA SER A 116 9.33 12.76 -8.37
C SER A 116 9.50 13.07 -6.87
N PRO A 117 10.15 14.19 -6.49
CA PRO A 117 10.37 14.56 -5.09
C PRO A 117 9.07 14.79 -4.29
N LEU A 118 7.92 14.88 -4.96
CA LEU A 118 6.60 14.95 -4.33
C LEU A 118 6.07 13.59 -3.85
N GLN A 119 6.60 12.46 -4.34
CA GLN A 119 6.27 11.13 -3.82
C GLN A 119 6.83 10.89 -2.41
N ASP A 120 7.73 11.75 -1.93
CA ASP A 120 8.20 11.77 -0.54
C ASP A 120 7.22 12.49 0.40
N MET A 121 5.99 12.77 -0.03
CA MET A 121 4.95 13.36 0.81
C MET A 121 3.67 12.51 0.75
N LEU A 122 3.18 12.08 1.91
CA LEU A 122 1.91 11.37 2.06
C LEU A 122 0.86 12.36 2.55
N CYS A 123 -0.14 12.65 1.71
CA CYS A 123 -1.24 13.55 2.06
C CYS A 123 -2.49 12.75 2.40
N LEU A 124 -2.92 12.76 3.65
CA LEU A 124 -4.14 12.08 4.11
C LEU A 124 -5.04 13.06 4.85
N GLY A 125 -6.24 13.32 4.30
CA GLY A 125 -7.28 14.07 5.01
C GLY A 125 -6.86 15.47 5.48
N GLY A 126 -5.99 16.16 4.73
CA GLY A 126 -5.47 17.50 5.08
C GLY A 126 -4.16 17.50 5.89
N VAL A 127 -3.61 16.33 6.22
CA VAL A 127 -2.30 16.18 6.85
C VAL A 127 -1.27 15.76 5.79
N SER A 128 -0.14 16.44 5.72
CA SER A 128 1.00 16.09 4.85
C SER A 128 2.16 15.57 5.69
N VAL A 129 2.60 14.35 5.44
CA VAL A 129 3.74 13.71 6.12
C VAL A 129 4.90 13.60 5.13
N SER A 130 6.07 14.16 5.48
CA SER A 130 7.28 13.98 4.68
C SER A 130 7.97 12.66 5.02
N LEU A 131 8.24 11.86 3.99
CA LEU A 131 8.92 10.56 4.04
C LEU A 131 10.46 10.70 4.07
N SER A 132 11.01 11.92 3.91
CA SER A 132 12.45 12.17 3.89
C SER A 132 13.14 11.86 5.21
N HIS A 133 12.43 11.95 6.34
CA HIS A 133 12.95 11.61 7.68
C HIS A 133 12.85 10.12 8.02
N ILE A 134 12.36 9.28 7.11
CA ILE A 134 12.08 7.87 7.36
C ILE A 134 13.06 6.94 6.61
N ARG A 135 14.03 7.50 5.88
CA ARG A 135 15.18 6.74 5.32
C ARG A 135 16.31 6.71 6.35
N ASP A 136 16.49 5.57 7.01
CA ASP A 136 17.76 5.15 7.61
C ASP A 136 18.59 4.36 6.58
#